data_AF-A0A9X5E846-F1
#
_entry.id   AF-A0A9X5E846-F1
#
_cell.length_a   1.000
_cell.length_b   1.000
_cell.length_c   1.000
_cell.angle_alpha   90.00
_cell.angle_beta   90.00
_cell.angle_gamma   90.00
#
_symmetry.space_group_name_H-M   'P 1'
#
loop_
_entity.id
_entity.type
_entity.pdbx_description
1 polymer ?
#
loop_
_entity_poly.entity_id
_entity_poly.type
_entity_poly.pdbx_seq_one_letter_code
_entity_poly.pdbx_strand_id
1 'polypeptide(L)'
;MSQAITKSINLQQTLDTAIQETQEIMQQGIDISDPSVVTPLESVANQYPEISPQCNQLLMELVQQQMKQLSGQESSQFVNEF
;
A
#
# COMPACT_ATOMS: atom_id res chain seq x y z
N MET A 1 -4.54 18.01 -28.63
CA MET A 1 -5.13 17.02 -27.72
C MET A 1 -4.05 16.18 -27.03
N SER A 2 -2.95 16.80 -26.57
CA SER A 2 -1.73 16.04 -26.22
C SER A 2 -1.30 16.16 -24.75
N GLN A 3 -1.72 17.20 -24.04
CA GLN A 3 -1.29 17.41 -22.64
C GLN A 3 -2.06 16.55 -21.64
N ALA A 4 -3.34 16.25 -21.93
CA ALA A 4 -4.18 15.43 -21.04
C ALA A 4 -3.67 13.99 -20.96
N ILE A 5 -3.30 13.39 -22.09
CA ILE A 5 -2.83 11.98 -22.17
C ILE A 5 -1.49 11.83 -21.43
N THR A 6 -0.55 12.77 -21.59
CA THR A 6 0.74 12.74 -20.90
C THR A 6 0.57 12.86 -19.38
N LYS A 7 -0.35 13.72 -18.91
CA LYS A 7 -0.65 13.87 -17.48
C LYS A 7 -1.23 12.57 -16.90
N SER A 8 -2.15 11.93 -17.61
CA SER A 8 -2.77 10.66 -17.19
C SER A 8 -1.76 9.52 -17.06
N ILE A 9 -0.86 9.36 -18.04
CA ILE A 9 0.18 8.33 -18.01
C ILE A 9 1.13 8.54 -16.83
N ASN A 10 1.52 9.80 -16.56
CA ASN A 10 2.44 10.14 -15.49
C ASN A 10 1.84 9.88 -14.09
N LEU A 11 0.55 10.16 -13.91
CA LEU A 11 -0.16 9.88 -12.66
C LEU A 11 -0.30 8.39 -12.39
N GLN A 12 -0.58 7.58 -13.41
CA GLN A 12 -0.75 6.15 -13.26
C GLN A 12 0.59 5.47 -12.92
N GLN A 13 1.66 5.87 -13.60
CA GLN A 13 3.02 5.43 -13.25
C GLN A 13 3.42 5.83 -11.83
N THR A 14 3.08 7.05 -11.41
CA THR A 14 3.35 7.53 -10.04
C THR A 14 2.59 6.70 -9.00
N LEU A 15 1.34 6.35 -9.28
CA LEU A 15 0.55 5.48 -8.42
C LEU A 15 1.16 4.07 -8.33
N ASP A 16 1.49 3.47 -9.46
CA ASP A 16 2.07 2.11 -9.51
C ASP A 16 3.40 2.04 -8.73
N THR A 17 4.27 3.04 -8.89
CA THR A 17 5.52 3.13 -8.13
C THR A 17 5.24 3.26 -6.62
N ALA A 18 4.31 4.12 -6.22
CA ALA A 18 3.98 4.30 -4.81
C ALA A 18 3.36 3.04 -4.17
N ILE A 19 2.57 2.27 -4.92
CA ILE A 19 2.06 0.96 -4.48
C ILE A 19 3.22 0.02 -4.22
N GLN A 20 4.15 -0.09 -5.17
CA GLN A 20 5.31 -0.98 -5.05
C GLN A 20 6.17 -0.62 -3.84
N GLU A 21 6.54 0.66 -3.69
CA GLU A 21 7.35 1.12 -2.56
C GLU A 21 6.64 0.88 -1.21
N THR A 22 5.31 1.05 -1.15
CA THR A 22 4.53 0.77 0.05
C THR A 22 4.52 -0.73 0.38
N GLN A 23 4.45 -1.61 -0.63
CA GLN A 23 4.58 -3.06 -0.44
C GLN A 23 5.98 -3.47 0.03
N GLU A 24 7.03 -2.83 -0.49
CA GLU A 24 8.41 -3.07 -0.03
C GLU A 24 8.59 -2.69 1.44
N ILE A 25 8.01 -1.56 1.88
CA ILE A 25 7.97 -1.16 3.29
C ILE A 25 7.28 -2.21 4.16
N MET A 26 6.13 -2.74 3.71
CA MET A 26 5.44 -3.85 4.40
C MET A 26 6.33 -5.09 4.52
N GLN A 27 7.05 -5.45 3.44
CA GLN A 27 7.97 -6.61 3.43
C GLN A 27 9.18 -6.41 4.35
N GLN A 28 9.58 -5.18 4.62
CA GLN A 28 10.62 -4.84 5.60
C GLN A 28 10.13 -4.94 7.05
N GLY A 29 8.85 -5.29 7.27
CA GLY A 29 8.25 -5.45 8.60
C GLY A 29 7.80 -4.13 9.22
N ILE A 30 7.75 -3.05 8.45
CA ILE A 30 7.20 -1.76 8.91
C ILE A 30 5.68 -1.86 8.91
N ASP A 31 5.06 -1.55 10.05
CA ASP A 31 3.61 -1.47 10.18
C ASP A 31 3.10 -0.22 9.45
N ILE A 32 2.46 -0.42 8.30
CA ILE A 32 1.90 0.68 7.50
C ILE A 32 0.54 1.16 8.03
N SER A 33 0.01 0.52 9.08
CA SER A 33 -1.16 1.01 9.81
C SER A 33 -0.80 2.01 10.90
N ASP A 34 0.48 2.16 11.24
CA ASP A 34 0.96 3.15 12.19
C ASP A 34 0.79 4.57 11.61
N PRO A 35 0.00 5.45 12.25
CA PRO A 35 -0.19 6.83 11.79
C PRO A 35 1.10 7.68 11.80
N SER A 36 2.17 7.19 12.42
CA SER A 36 3.50 7.82 12.43
C SER A 36 4.30 7.51 11.16
N VAL A 37 3.87 6.51 10.37
CA VAL A 37 4.53 6.08 9.14
C VAL A 37 3.83 6.72 7.96
N VAL A 38 4.50 7.68 7.32
CA VAL A 38 4.01 8.25 6.06
C VAL A 38 4.37 7.30 4.93
N THR A 39 3.37 6.63 4.36
CA THR A 39 3.60 5.74 3.21
C THR A 39 3.80 6.54 1.91
N PRO A 40 4.56 5.99 0.95
CA PRO A 40 4.67 6.57 -0.40
C PRO A 40 3.30 6.81 -1.05
N LEU A 41 2.35 5.90 -0.84
CA LEU A 41 0.98 5.99 -1.34
C LEU A 41 0.24 7.20 -0.76
N GLU A 42 0.41 7.45 0.54
CA GLU A 42 -0.17 8.59 1.25
C GLU A 42 0.48 9.92 0.83
N SER A 43 1.80 9.91 0.60
CA SER A 43 2.53 11.06 0.04
C SER A 43 2.02 11.42 -1.37
N VAL A 44 1.79 10.42 -2.23
CA VAL A 44 1.23 10.62 -3.57
C VAL A 44 -0.22 11.12 -3.50
N ALA A 45 -1.04 10.59 -2.58
CA ALA A 45 -2.40 11.06 -2.37
C ALA A 45 -2.45 12.57 -2.02
N ASN A 46 -1.52 13.02 -1.18
CA ASN A 46 -1.39 14.43 -0.79
C ASN A 46 -0.90 15.31 -1.94
N GLN A 47 0.02 14.80 -2.77
CA GLN A 47 0.58 15.55 -3.91
C GLN A 47 -0.39 15.65 -5.09
N TYR A 48 -1.21 14.62 -5.31
CA TYR A 48 -2.09 14.51 -6.48
C TYR A 48 -3.55 14.24 -6.05
N PRO A 49 -4.33 15.30 -5.76
CA PRO A 49 -5.73 15.17 -5.32
C PRO A 49 -6.60 14.36 -6.29
N GLU A 50 -6.28 14.39 -7.59
CA GLU A 50 -6.96 13.67 -8.67
C GLU A 50 -6.97 12.14 -8.47
N ILE A 51 -5.92 11.59 -7.86
CA ILE A 51 -5.79 10.16 -7.58
C ILE A 51 -5.87 9.83 -6.10
N SER A 52 -6.04 10.82 -5.23
CA SER A 52 -6.18 10.65 -3.78
C SER A 52 -7.25 9.62 -3.36
N PRO A 53 -8.44 9.54 -4.00
CA PRO A 53 -9.43 8.54 -3.60
C PRO A 53 -8.97 7.11 -3.90
N GLN A 54 -8.26 6.92 -5.02
CA GLN A 54 -7.70 5.63 -5.41
C GLN A 54 -6.56 5.23 -4.47
N CYS A 55 -5.67 6.18 -4.14
CA CYS A 55 -4.57 5.97 -3.20
C CYS A 55 -5.12 5.54 -1.82
N ASN A 56 -6.13 6.24 -1.30
CA ASN A 56 -6.72 5.93 0.00
C ASN A 56 -7.37 4.55 0.02
N GLN A 57 -8.07 4.17 -1.05
CA GLN A 57 -8.67 2.84 -1.17
C GLN A 57 -7.60 1.75 -1.17
N LEU A 58 -6.56 1.91 -2.00
CA LEU A 58 -5.45 0.96 -2.08
C LEU A 58 -4.68 0.86 -0.76
N LEU A 59 -4.48 1.98 -0.05
CA LEU A 59 -3.82 2.00 1.26
C LEU A 59 -4.61 1.16 2.27
N MET A 60 -5.93 1.32 2.32
CA MET A 60 -6.78 0.50 3.19
C MET A 60 -6.70 -0.99 2.84
N GLU A 61 -6.68 -1.35 1.56
CA GLU A 61 -6.54 -2.73 1.12
C GLU A 61 -5.18 -3.32 1.55
N LEU A 62 -4.09 -2.57 1.40
CA LEU A 62 -2.75 -2.96 1.84
C LEU A 62 -2.66 -3.13 3.36
N VAL A 63 -3.22 -2.19 4.13
CA VAL A 63 -3.30 -2.29 5.59
C VAL A 63 -4.06 -3.55 6.01
N GLN A 64 -5.23 -3.81 5.40
CA GLN A 64 -5.99 -5.03 5.67
C GLN A 64 -5.21 -6.30 5.32
N GLN A 65 -4.45 -6.29 4.22
CA GLN A 65 -3.58 -7.40 3.84
C GLN A 65 -2.48 -7.61 4.86
N GLN A 66 -1.81 -6.55 5.31
CA GLN A 66 -0.77 -6.64 6.34
C GLN A 66 -1.34 -7.18 7.66
N MET A 67 -2.48 -6.64 8.10
CA MET A 67 -3.16 -7.11 9.31
C MET A 67 -3.54 -8.58 9.20
N LYS A 68 -4.03 -9.04 8.04
CA LYS A 68 -4.33 -10.47 7.80
C LYS A 68 -3.07 -11.33 7.82
N GLN A 69 -1.94 -10.83 7.30
CA GLN A 69 -0.66 -11.54 7.34
C GLN A 69 -0.13 -11.65 8.78
N LEU A 70 -0.27 -10.58 9.58
CA LEU A 70 0.11 -10.54 10.99
C LEU A 70 -0.82 -11.39 11.87
N SER A 71 -2.13 -11.38 11.63
CA SER A 71 -3.13 -12.15 12.39
C SER A 71 -3.27 -13.59 11.92
N GLY A 72 -2.81 -13.92 10.71
CA GLY A 72 -2.88 -15.24 10.09
C GLY A 72 -1.83 -16.25 10.59
N GLN A 73 -0.93 -15.85 11.49
CA GLN A 73 0.05 -16.75 12.11
C GLN A 73 -0.48 -17.52 13.35
N GLU A 74 -1.76 -17.41 13.71
CA GLU A 74 -2.33 -18.20 14.83
C GLU A 74 -2.95 -19.57 14.44
N SER A 75 -2.85 -20.00 13.18
CA SER A 75 -3.32 -21.34 12.74
C SER A 75 -2.19 -22.27 12.30
N SER A 76 -1.19 -22.46 13.15
CA SER A 76 -0.38 -23.69 13.17
C SER A 76 -0.26 -24.18 14.60
N GLN A 77 -1.41 -24.49 15.20
CA GLN A 77 -1.48 -25.34 16.39
C GLN A 77 -1.12 -26.78 15.99
N PHE A 78 -0.02 -27.25 16.57
CA PHE A 78 0.23 -28.62 17.03
C PHE A 78 -0.06 -29.79 16.09
N VAL A 79 1.02 -30.39 15.56
CA VAL A 79 1.20 -31.85 15.68
C VAL A 79 2.68 -32.13 16.00
N ASN A 80 3.00 -32.14 17.29
CA ASN A 80 4.07 -33.00 17.80
C ASN A 80 3.44 -34.37 17.97
N GLU A 81 3.75 -35.33 17.09
CA GLU A 81 3.62 -36.75 17.42
C GLU A 81 5.03 -37.31 17.61
N PHE A 82 5.23 -37.82 18.82
CA PHE A 82 6.41 -38.54 19.32
C PHE A 82 6.63 -39.86 18.56
#